data_AF-A0A285KMT6-F1
#
_entry.id   AF-A0A285KMT6-F1
#
_cell.length_a   1.000
_cell.length_b   1.000
_cell.length_c   1.000
_cell.angle_alpha   90.00
_cell.angle_beta   90.00
_cell.angle_gamma   90.00
#
_symmetry.space_group_name_H-M   'P 1'
#
loop_
_entity.id
_entity.type
_entity.pdbx_description
1 polymer ?
#
loop_
_entity_poly.entity_id
_entity_poly.type
_entity_poly.pdbx_seq_one_letter_code
_entity_poly.pdbx_strand_id
1 'polypeptide(L)'
;MKAARHFDYRIGRRIGFLDGVPGFWWSVNGKLFPDVPMYMVHRGDIVRMTISNTSGDVHPMHLHGHHAVVLSRDGVAASGSPWWFDSLNVGDGETYEIAFVADNPGIWADHCHNLDHAADGLLAHLAYVGVGTAYRVGGDAGNSPE
;
A
#
# COMPACT_ATOMS: atom_id res chain seq x y z
N MET A 1 -1.81 -23.60 -11.28
CA MET A 1 -1.82 -23.33 -9.83
C MET A 1 -1.81 -21.82 -9.65
N LYS A 2 -2.60 -21.25 -8.71
CA LYS A 2 -2.52 -19.82 -8.39
C LYS A 2 -1.13 -19.53 -7.81
N ALA A 3 -0.40 -18.54 -8.31
CA ALA A 3 0.89 -18.18 -7.74
C ALA A 3 0.69 -17.43 -6.43
N ALA A 4 1.50 -17.76 -5.42
CA ALA A 4 1.57 -16.96 -4.20
C ALA A 4 2.56 -15.80 -4.43
N ARG A 5 2.10 -14.57 -4.25
CA ARG A 5 2.96 -13.36 -4.23
C ARG A 5 3.18 -12.95 -2.79
N HIS A 6 4.39 -12.50 -2.48
CA HIS A 6 4.75 -11.96 -1.18
C HIS A 6 5.26 -10.54 -1.37
N PHE A 7 4.68 -9.60 -0.63
CA PHE A 7 5.09 -8.20 -0.64
C PHE A 7 5.34 -7.70 0.76
N ASP A 8 6.27 -6.77 0.89
CA ASP A 8 6.49 -6.00 2.11
C ASP A 8 5.99 -4.58 1.89
N TYR A 9 5.33 -4.00 2.89
CA TYR A 9 4.86 -2.63 2.92
C TYR A 9 5.34 -1.99 4.23
N ARG A 10 6.56 -1.47 4.23
CA ARG A 10 7.16 -0.84 5.43
C ARG A 10 6.88 0.65 5.45
N ILE A 11 5.97 1.07 6.32
CA ILE A 11 5.64 2.47 6.56
C ILE A 11 6.70 3.07 7.47
N GLY A 12 7.33 4.13 7.00
CA GLY A 12 8.38 4.84 7.73
C GLY A 12 8.43 6.30 7.33
N ARG A 13 9.48 6.99 7.77
CA ARG A 13 9.76 8.37 7.37
C ARG A 13 11.17 8.48 6.82
N ARG A 14 11.39 9.44 5.93
CA ARG A 14 12.73 9.74 5.40
C ARG A 14 12.90 11.21 5.07
N ILE A 15 14.16 11.64 5.12
CA ILE A 15 14.55 12.92 4.55
C ILE A 15 14.53 12.79 3.01
N GLY A 16 14.00 13.80 2.33
CA GLY A 16 13.94 13.83 0.88
C GLY A 16 13.33 15.11 0.34
N PHE A 17 13.10 15.12 -0.96
CA PHE A 17 12.39 16.18 -1.65
C PHE A 17 11.07 15.61 -2.17
N LEU A 18 9.97 16.29 -1.88
CA LEU A 18 8.65 16.00 -2.44
C LEU A 18 8.23 17.26 -3.20
N ASP A 19 8.00 17.13 -4.51
CA ASP A 19 7.75 18.28 -5.41
C ASP A 19 8.75 19.43 -5.28
N GLY A 20 10.03 19.09 -5.08
CA GLY A 20 11.12 20.06 -4.91
C GLY A 20 11.21 20.68 -3.51
N VAL A 21 10.31 20.33 -2.59
CA VAL A 21 10.33 20.80 -1.21
C VAL A 21 11.13 19.84 -0.33
N PRO A 22 12.24 20.29 0.31
CA PRO A 22 12.96 19.47 1.27
C PRO A 22 12.11 19.25 2.54
N GLY A 23 12.11 18.03 3.06
CA GLY A 23 11.32 17.71 4.25
C GLY A 23 11.57 16.32 4.81
N PHE A 24 10.75 15.96 5.81
CA PHE A 24 10.74 14.66 6.46
C PHE A 24 9.40 13.96 6.19
N TRP A 25 9.38 13.22 5.09
CA TRP A 25 8.19 12.73 4.43
C TRP A 25 7.86 11.30 4.80
N TRP A 26 6.60 10.90 4.61
CA TRP A 26 6.18 9.52 4.77
C TRP A 26 6.68 8.68 3.61
N SER A 27 7.01 7.43 3.89
CA SER A 27 7.60 6.55 2.89
C SER A 27 7.05 5.14 2.98
N VAL A 28 7.03 4.50 1.82
CA VAL A 28 6.79 3.07 1.68
C VAL A 28 8.10 2.42 1.27
N ASN A 29 8.58 1.48 2.07
CA ASN A 29 9.86 0.79 1.85
C ASN A 29 11.04 1.77 1.62
N GLY A 30 11.05 2.90 2.34
CA GLY A 30 12.09 3.92 2.24
C GLY A 30 12.03 4.77 0.97
N LYS A 31 10.93 4.74 0.22
CA LYS A 31 10.72 5.55 -0.98
C LYS A 31 9.50 6.44 -0.84
N LEU A 32 9.59 7.62 -1.47
CA LEU A 32 8.49 8.58 -1.57
C LEU A 32 7.76 8.31 -2.88
N PHE A 33 6.45 8.53 -2.91
CA PHE A 33 5.76 8.63 -4.19
C PHE A 33 6.39 9.76 -5.05
N PRO A 34 6.60 9.58 -6.37
CA PRO A 34 6.22 8.43 -7.22
C PRO A 34 7.27 7.32 -7.36
N ASP A 35 8.35 7.34 -6.59
CA ASP A 35 9.45 6.38 -6.73
C ASP A 35 9.18 5.00 -6.09
N VAL A 36 8.06 4.85 -5.37
CA VAL A 36 7.60 3.57 -4.82
C VAL A 36 7.27 2.62 -5.99
N PRO A 37 7.96 1.47 -6.14
CA PRO A 37 7.67 0.52 -7.21
C PRO A 37 6.24 -0.01 -7.08
N MET A 38 5.60 -0.25 -8.23
CA MET A 38 4.31 -0.91 -8.25
C MET A 38 4.42 -2.37 -7.79
N TYR A 39 3.50 -2.82 -6.95
CA TYR A 39 3.32 -4.22 -6.62
C TYR A 39 2.62 -4.93 -7.79
N MET A 40 3.37 -5.75 -8.53
CA MET A 40 2.87 -6.37 -9.76
C MET A 40 2.23 -7.74 -9.50
N VAL A 41 0.99 -7.91 -9.94
CA VAL A 41 0.22 -9.16 -9.77
C VAL A 41 -0.35 -9.67 -11.10
N HIS A 42 -0.62 -10.98 -11.19
CA HIS A 42 -1.49 -11.53 -12.23
C HIS A 42 -2.89 -11.75 -11.66
N ARG A 43 -3.91 -11.72 -12.52
CA ARG A 43 -5.26 -12.07 -12.11
C ARG A 43 -5.30 -13.50 -11.55
N GLY A 44 -5.86 -13.64 -10.36
CA GLY A 44 -5.99 -14.88 -9.62
C GLY A 44 -4.81 -15.20 -8.71
N ASP A 45 -3.75 -14.38 -8.67
CA ASP A 45 -2.67 -14.52 -7.68
C ASP A 45 -3.27 -14.45 -6.25
N ILE A 46 -2.72 -15.25 -5.34
CA ILE A 46 -2.95 -15.09 -3.90
C ILE A 46 -1.82 -14.22 -3.39
N VAL A 47 -2.15 -13.01 -2.95
CA VAL A 47 -1.16 -12.08 -2.42
C VAL A 47 -1.14 -12.22 -0.91
N ARG A 48 0.06 -12.40 -0.36
CA ARG A 48 0.36 -12.21 1.05
C ARG A 48 1.20 -10.96 1.20
N MET A 49 0.77 -10.05 2.06
CA MET A 49 1.48 -8.79 2.27
C MET A 49 1.77 -8.62 3.76
N THR A 50 3.01 -8.24 4.07
CA THR A 50 3.41 -7.86 5.42
C THR A 50 3.47 -6.34 5.48
N ILE A 51 2.55 -5.74 6.24
CA ILE A 51 2.49 -4.30 6.47
C ILE A 51 3.07 -4.01 7.85
N SER A 52 4.12 -3.22 7.93
CA SER A 52 4.75 -2.85 9.20
C SER A 52 4.88 -1.35 9.31
N ASN A 53 4.70 -0.80 10.50
CA ASN A 53 4.80 0.64 10.72
C ASN A 53 5.81 0.96 11.83
N THR A 54 6.82 1.78 11.50
CA THR A 54 7.80 2.31 12.45
C THR A 54 7.95 3.83 12.27
N SER A 55 6.86 4.49 11.89
CA SER A 55 6.87 5.88 11.44
C SER A 55 6.55 6.89 12.55
N GLY A 56 6.12 6.42 13.71
CA GLY A 56 5.76 7.24 14.87
C GLY A 56 4.31 7.74 14.90
N ASP A 57 3.45 7.29 13.98
CA ASP A 57 2.03 7.67 13.92
C ASP A 57 1.17 6.49 13.43
N VAL A 58 -0.15 6.56 13.62
CA VAL A 58 -1.11 5.57 13.12
C VAL A 58 -1.49 5.87 11.66
N HIS A 59 -1.59 4.82 10.85
CA HIS A 59 -1.97 4.94 9.44
C HIS A 59 -3.19 4.07 9.12
N PRO A 60 -4.38 4.65 8.87
CA PRO A 60 -5.51 3.94 8.27
C PRO A 60 -5.19 3.59 6.81
N MET A 61 -4.51 2.47 6.57
CA MET A 61 -4.13 2.05 5.22
C MET A 61 -5.31 1.47 4.48
N HIS A 62 -5.66 2.06 3.33
CA HIS A 62 -6.69 1.57 2.43
C HIS A 62 -6.04 0.90 1.20
N LEU A 63 -6.44 -0.36 0.94
CA LEU A 63 -5.98 -1.15 -0.21
C LEU A 63 -7.05 -1.11 -1.30
N HIS A 64 -6.90 -0.25 -2.30
CA HIS A 64 -7.99 -0.06 -3.26
C HIS A 64 -8.24 -1.34 -4.08
N GLY A 65 -9.52 -1.55 -4.40
CA GLY A 65 -9.96 -2.58 -5.33
C GLY A 65 -9.95 -4.00 -4.77
N HIS A 66 -9.56 -4.23 -3.52
CA HIS A 66 -9.47 -5.56 -2.91
C HIS A 66 -10.00 -5.58 -1.48
N HIS A 67 -10.63 -6.69 -1.08
CA HIS A 67 -10.85 -7.01 0.33
C HIS A 67 -9.78 -7.98 0.79
N ALA A 68 -9.17 -7.69 1.93
CA ALA A 68 -8.12 -8.51 2.50
C ALA A 68 -8.56 -9.11 3.84
N VAL A 69 -7.92 -10.22 4.22
CA VAL A 69 -8.08 -10.84 5.53
C VAL A 69 -6.77 -10.72 6.31
N VAL A 70 -6.86 -10.38 7.60
CA VAL A 70 -5.70 -10.44 8.50
C VAL A 70 -5.38 -11.90 8.83
N LEU A 71 -4.13 -12.29 8.60
CA LEU A 71 -3.58 -13.60 8.96
C LEU A 71 -2.93 -13.58 10.35
N SER A 72 -2.18 -12.52 10.64
CA SER A 72 -1.54 -12.31 11.94
C SER A 72 -1.36 -10.83 12.25
N ARG A 73 -1.25 -10.50 13.54
CA ARG A 73 -0.85 -9.19 14.06
C ARG A 73 0.26 -9.41 15.08
N ASP A 74 1.38 -8.72 14.92
CA ASP A 74 2.55 -8.78 15.79
C ASP A 74 3.04 -10.22 16.05
N GLY A 75 3.00 -11.05 15.00
CA GLY A 75 3.38 -12.46 15.05
C GLY A 75 2.34 -13.39 15.71
N VAL A 76 1.21 -12.86 16.18
CA VAL A 76 0.10 -13.64 16.74
C VAL A 76 -0.93 -13.89 15.65
N ALA A 77 -1.18 -15.18 15.36
CA ALA A 77 -2.19 -15.56 14.36
C ALA A 77 -3.57 -15.01 14.73
N ALA A 78 -4.29 -14.49 13.73
CA ALA A 78 -5.68 -14.11 13.89
C ALA A 78 -6.52 -15.35 14.28
N SER A 79 -7.45 -15.17 15.20
CA SER A 79 -8.29 -16.24 15.72
C SER A 79 -9.76 -15.82 15.78
N GLY A 80 -10.66 -16.80 15.83
CA GLY A 80 -12.10 -16.56 15.76
C GLY A 80 -12.59 -16.34 14.32
N SER A 81 -13.55 -15.43 14.15
CA SER A 81 -14.08 -15.09 12.83
C SER A 81 -13.01 -14.41 11.97
N PRO A 82 -12.96 -14.69 10.65
CA PRO A 82 -12.03 -14.01 9.76
C PRO A 82 -12.16 -12.49 9.83
N TRP A 83 -11.03 -11.82 10.08
CA TRP A 83 -10.96 -10.37 10.12
C TRP A 83 -10.78 -9.82 8.70
N TRP A 84 -11.90 -9.62 8.01
CA TRP A 84 -11.95 -8.98 6.70
C TRP A 84 -11.93 -7.46 6.83
N PHE A 85 -11.24 -6.79 5.90
CA PHE A 85 -11.16 -5.34 5.83
C PHE A 85 -10.86 -4.85 4.41
N ASP A 86 -11.19 -3.58 4.16
CA ASP A 86 -10.71 -2.77 3.03
C ASP A 86 -9.74 -1.68 3.50
N SER A 87 -9.88 -1.23 4.75
CA SER A 87 -9.00 -0.32 5.46
C SER A 87 -8.55 -0.89 6.80
N LEU A 88 -7.26 -0.74 7.12
CA LEU A 88 -6.65 -1.25 8.34
C LEU A 88 -5.87 -0.15 9.05
N ASN A 89 -6.21 0.11 10.32
CA ASN A 89 -5.39 0.97 11.17
C ASN A 89 -4.11 0.23 11.54
N VAL A 90 -2.98 0.69 11.02
CA VAL A 90 -1.65 0.19 11.36
C VAL A 90 -1.01 1.17 12.34
N GLY A 91 -1.04 0.83 13.63
CA GLY A 91 -0.41 1.62 14.68
C GLY A 91 1.12 1.60 14.61
N ASP A 92 1.78 2.56 15.26
CA ASP A 92 3.24 2.56 15.36
C ASP A 92 3.73 1.33 16.14
N GLY A 93 4.76 0.67 15.61
CA GLY A 93 5.29 -0.60 16.11
C GLY A 93 4.50 -1.83 15.69
N GLU A 94 3.36 -1.69 15.01
CA GLU A 94 2.53 -2.82 14.61
C GLU A 94 3.02 -3.44 13.29
N THR A 95 2.87 -4.76 13.20
CA THR A 95 3.06 -5.53 11.96
C THR A 95 1.86 -6.44 11.73
N TYR A 96 1.28 -6.36 10.53
CA TYR A 96 0.21 -7.23 10.09
C TYR A 96 0.68 -8.09 8.92
N GLU A 97 0.36 -9.37 8.96
CA GLU A 97 0.35 -10.20 7.75
C GLU A 97 -1.09 -10.30 7.26
N ILE A 98 -1.31 -9.98 5.99
CA ILE A 98 -2.63 -9.99 5.36
C ILE A 98 -2.61 -10.85 4.10
N ALA A 99 -3.77 -11.29 3.64
CA ALA A 99 -3.90 -11.90 2.33
C ALA A 99 -5.15 -11.45 1.58
N PHE A 100 -5.04 -11.40 0.26
CA PHE A 100 -6.16 -11.17 -0.65
C PHE A 100 -5.97 -11.93 -1.95
N VAL A 101 -7.07 -12.09 -2.69
CA VAL A 101 -7.04 -12.63 -4.05
C VAL A 101 -7.01 -11.44 -5.02
N ALA A 102 -6.06 -11.44 -5.95
CA ALA A 102 -6.01 -10.45 -7.02
C ALA A 102 -7.06 -10.77 -8.10
N ASP A 103 -8.34 -10.48 -7.86
CA ASP A 103 -9.45 -10.80 -8.78
C ASP A 103 -10.08 -9.61 -9.50
N ASN A 104 -9.58 -8.39 -9.25
CA ASN A 104 -10.07 -7.12 -9.79
C ASN A 104 -8.99 -6.40 -10.64
N PRO A 105 -8.83 -6.76 -11.94
CA PRO A 105 -7.78 -6.19 -12.78
C PRO A 105 -7.84 -4.67 -12.92
N GLY A 106 -6.75 -4.00 -12.58
CA GLY A 106 -6.64 -2.54 -12.59
C GLY A 106 -5.24 -2.05 -12.26
N ILE A 107 -5.11 -0.73 -12.14
CA ILE A 107 -4.01 -0.06 -11.47
C ILE A 107 -4.64 0.63 -10.27
N TRP A 108 -4.33 0.16 -9.08
CA TRP A 108 -4.96 0.57 -7.83
C TRP A 108 -3.95 1.33 -6.99
N ALA A 109 -4.38 2.44 -6.39
CA ALA A 109 -3.59 3.15 -5.39
C ALA A 109 -3.81 2.50 -4.02
N ASP A 110 -2.75 2.36 -3.25
CA ASP A 110 -2.79 1.94 -1.85
C ASP A 110 -2.20 3.09 -1.03
N HIS A 111 -2.98 3.68 -0.13
CA HIS A 111 -2.54 4.87 0.60
C HIS A 111 -3.19 4.98 1.98
N CYS A 112 -2.66 5.91 2.77
CA CYS A 112 -3.24 6.27 4.06
C CYS A 112 -4.51 7.09 3.86
N HIS A 113 -5.56 6.81 4.63
CA HIS A 113 -6.81 7.57 4.63
C HIS A 113 -6.77 8.79 5.57
N ASN A 114 -5.58 9.14 6.07
CA ASN A 114 -5.24 10.51 6.42
C ASN A 114 -4.66 11.17 5.17
N LEU A 115 -5.43 12.06 4.54
CA LEU A 115 -5.09 12.64 3.23
C LEU A 115 -3.80 13.48 3.28
N ASP A 116 -3.52 14.13 4.41
CA ASP A 116 -2.25 14.87 4.57
C ASP A 116 -1.06 13.89 4.50
N HIS A 117 -1.21 12.67 5.03
CA HIS A 117 -0.16 11.66 4.96
C HIS A 117 0.01 11.10 3.55
N ALA A 118 -1.09 10.91 2.81
CA ALA A 118 -1.07 10.47 1.42
C ALA A 118 -0.36 11.51 0.53
N ALA A 119 -0.76 12.78 0.65
CA ALA A 119 -0.16 13.91 -0.04
C ALA A 119 1.34 14.06 0.29
N ASP A 120 1.73 13.79 1.54
CA ASP A 120 3.13 13.79 2.01
C ASP A 120 3.94 12.53 1.60
N GLY A 121 3.43 11.75 0.64
CA GLY A 121 4.15 10.67 -0.03
C GLY A 121 3.82 9.24 0.42
N LEU A 122 2.86 9.05 1.33
CA LEU A 122 2.42 7.73 1.79
C LEU A 122 1.46 7.05 0.80
N LEU A 123 1.96 6.80 -0.40
CA LEU A 123 1.21 6.20 -1.49
C LEU A 123 2.04 5.15 -2.21
N ALA A 124 1.42 4.01 -2.48
CA ALA A 124 1.94 2.96 -3.34
C ALA A 124 0.89 2.58 -4.40
N HIS A 125 1.27 1.74 -5.34
CA HIS A 125 0.36 1.22 -6.33
C HIS A 125 0.47 -0.29 -6.43
N LEU A 126 -0.66 -0.96 -6.62
CA LEU A 126 -0.74 -2.34 -7.08
C LEU A 126 -1.26 -2.37 -8.51
N ALA A 127 -0.56 -3.07 -9.39
CA ALA A 127 -0.88 -3.11 -10.81
C ALA A 127 -0.95 -4.55 -11.34
N TYR A 128 -1.94 -4.78 -12.19
CA TYR A 128 -2.09 -6.06 -12.88
C TYR A 128 -1.23 -6.10 -14.14
N VAL A 129 -0.51 -7.21 -14.33
CA VAL A 129 0.24 -7.44 -15.56
C VAL A 129 -0.71 -7.41 -16.76
N GLY A 130 -0.33 -6.64 -17.79
CA GLY A 130 -1.12 -6.45 -19.01
C GLY A 130 -2.19 -5.35 -18.90
N VAL A 131 -2.35 -4.72 -17.74
CA VAL A 131 -3.19 -3.51 -17.60
C VAL A 131 -2.31 -2.27 -17.75
N GLY A 132 -2.79 -1.31 -18.54
CA GLY A 132 -2.12 -0.04 -18.78
C GLY A 132 -3.11 1.12 -18.74
N THR A 133 -2.58 2.34 -18.70
CA THR A 133 -3.34 3.57 -18.68
C THR A 133 -2.69 4.61 -19.59
N ALA A 134 -3.49 5.46 -20.22
CA ALA A 134 -2.99 6.61 -20.97
C ALA A 134 -2.54 7.75 -20.04
N TYR A 135 -2.98 7.73 -18.78
CA TYR A 135 -2.61 8.71 -17.77
C TYR A 135 -1.17 8.48 -17.30
N ARG A 136 -0.43 9.56 -17.10
CA ARG A 136 0.91 9.55 -16.52
C ARG A 136 0.90 10.43 -15.28
N VAL A 137 1.55 9.97 -14.22
CA VAL A 137 1.81 10.79 -13.04
C VAL A 137 2.60 12.03 -13.46
N GLY A 138 2.12 13.21 -13.08
CA GLY A 138 2.69 14.49 -13.50
C GLY A 138 2.53 14.83 -14.98
N GLY A 139 1.64 14.14 -15.71
CA GLY A 139 1.36 14.40 -17.13
C GLY A 139 0.26 15.46 -17.37
N ASP A 140 0.01 15.76 -18.65
CA ASP A 140 -0.89 16.84 -19.11
C ASP A 140 -2.36 16.68 -18.70
N ALA A 141 -2.74 15.51 -18.20
CA ALA A 141 -4.10 15.24 -17.76
C ALA A 141 -4.51 16.04 -16.51
N GLY A 142 -3.56 16.68 -15.82
CA GLY A 142 -3.82 17.47 -14.61
C GLY A 142 -4.40 16.64 -13.45
N ASN A 143 -4.30 15.31 -13.53
CA ASN A 143 -4.73 14.40 -12.48
C ASN A 143 -3.54 14.16 -11.54
N SER A 144 -3.59 14.78 -10.38
CA SER A 144 -2.67 14.48 -9.28
C SER A 144 -3.35 13.49 -8.35
N PRO A 145 -2.67 12.42 -7.93
CA PRO A 145 -3.07 11.67 -6.74
C PRO A 145 -3.23 12.65 -5.57
N GLU A 146 -4.13 12.31 -4.64
CA GLU A 146 -4.41 13.11 -3.44
C GLU A 146 -3.16 13.48 -2.63
#